data_AF-A0A8P4KFN6-F1
#
_entry.id   AF-A0A8P4KFN6-F1
#
_cell.length_a   1.000
_cell.length_b   1.000
_cell.length_c   1.000
_cell.angle_alpha   90.00
_cell.angle_beta   90.00
_cell.angle_gamma   90.00
#
_symmetry.space_group_name_H-M   'P 1'
#
loop_
_entity.id
_entity.type
_entity.pdbx_description
1 polymer ?
#
loop_
_entity_poly.entity_id
_entity_poly.type
_entity_poly.pdbx_seq_one_letter_code
_entity_poly.pdbx_strand_id
1 'polypeptide(L)'
;GLLRRHFNLIVAFAGNRTSGEPDVCLEKQLERFEWQLRTLKEVLSANGNPERAELLKEHADEEVCALVLSILDKVKTETTADLNVLHEQKSKAATEEHKRNIEELQTRHEQEKTQLTETFQAAENVLKGEVEELTAELQVYNELKRRVKESTFKKDLQRNIQAHGSPGAFWESEQESLLFVIEMKSERVQEQSRKLQQMDALTEKNLALEDQMVHVLQQNEDLRVRIENCQTLIQQLSKEQQDLKVALERQAVINQQLSQEKEQLMFKLRHRDSCPTIHLAAMVQEISPR
;
A
#
# COMPACT_ATOMS: atom_id res chain seq x y z
N GLY A 1 -49.67 14.53 -18.06
CA GLY A 1 -50.16 14.83 -19.42
C GLY A 1 -51.49 14.16 -19.72
N LEU A 2 -51.52 12.84 -19.82
CA LEU A 2 -52.72 12.06 -20.18
C LEU A 2 -53.82 12.03 -19.10
N LEU A 3 -53.46 11.90 -17.81
CA LEU A 3 -54.42 11.91 -16.69
C LEU A 3 -55.21 13.22 -16.58
N ARG A 4 -54.57 14.36 -16.87
CA ARG A 4 -55.22 15.67 -16.89
C ARG A 4 -56.19 15.83 -18.07
N ARG A 5 -55.93 15.14 -19.19
CA ARG A 5 -56.85 15.09 -20.33
C ARG A 5 -58.03 14.15 -20.08
N HIS A 6 -57.83 13.03 -19.38
CA HIS A 6 -58.92 12.15 -18.99
C HIS A 6 -59.85 12.79 -17.95
N PHE A 7 -59.30 13.54 -16.98
CA PHE A 7 -60.10 14.30 -16.01
C PHE A 7 -60.98 15.36 -16.71
N ASN A 8 -60.43 16.10 -17.67
CA ASN A 8 -61.19 17.08 -18.45
C ASN A 8 -62.23 16.44 -19.39
N LEU A 9 -61.99 15.22 -19.89
CA LEU A 9 -62.94 14.52 -20.75
C LEU A 9 -64.14 13.96 -19.96
N ILE A 10 -63.91 13.53 -18.72
CA ILE A 10 -64.97 13.08 -17.81
C ILE A 10 -65.84 14.27 -17.36
N VAL A 11 -65.22 15.42 -17.06
CA VAL A 11 -65.94 16.67 -16.76
C VAL A 11 -66.74 17.17 -17.97
N ALA A 12 -66.23 17.01 -19.19
CA ALA A 12 -66.93 17.43 -20.41
C ALA A 12 -68.14 16.53 -20.77
N PHE A 13 -68.13 15.25 -20.41
CA PHE A 13 -69.26 14.33 -20.70
C PHE A 13 -70.41 14.44 -19.69
N ALA A 14 -70.18 15.07 -18.52
CA ALA A 14 -71.21 15.31 -17.51
C ALA A 14 -72.09 16.54 -17.80
N GLY A 15 -71.68 17.41 -18.72
CA GLY A 15 -72.32 18.72 -18.97
C GLY A 15 -73.63 18.72 -19.77
N ASN A 16 -74.26 17.57 -20.05
CA ASN A 16 -75.48 17.51 -20.86
C ASN A 16 -76.54 16.56 -20.29
N ARG A 17 -76.84 16.67 -19.00
CA ARG A 17 -78.11 16.21 -18.40
C ARG A 17 -78.68 17.30 -17.50
N THR A 18 -79.93 17.66 -17.78
CA THR A 18 -80.78 18.48 -16.92
C THR A 18 -81.29 17.65 -15.75
N SER A 19 -80.64 17.75 -14.58
CA SER A 19 -81.25 17.60 -13.25
C SER A 19 -80.21 18.02 -12.21
N GLY A 20 -80.52 19.07 -11.44
CA GLY A 20 -79.65 19.56 -10.37
C GLY A 20 -79.67 18.61 -9.19
N GLU A 21 -78.58 17.87 -9.03
CA GLU A 21 -78.03 17.39 -7.76
C GLU A 21 -76.54 17.18 -8.05
N PRO A 22 -75.60 17.78 -7.29
CA PRO A 22 -74.20 17.37 -7.39
C PRO A 22 -74.17 15.86 -7.18
N ASP A 23 -73.31 15.13 -7.86
CA ASP A 23 -73.16 13.69 -7.62
C ASP A 23 -72.54 13.52 -6.22
N VAL A 24 -73.38 13.65 -5.18
CA VAL A 24 -73.05 13.72 -3.75
C VAL A 24 -72.20 12.52 -3.34
N CYS A 25 -72.29 11.42 -4.09
CA CYS A 25 -71.48 10.23 -3.94
C CYS A 25 -69.99 10.49 -4.22
N LEU A 26 -69.66 11.15 -5.33
CA LEU A 26 -68.28 11.41 -5.75
C LEU A 26 -67.60 12.48 -4.88
N GLU A 27 -68.34 13.50 -4.47
CA GLU A 27 -67.83 14.59 -3.61
C GLU A 27 -67.48 14.08 -2.21
N LYS A 28 -68.35 13.25 -1.62
CA LYS A 28 -68.06 12.55 -0.34
C LYS A 28 -66.88 11.59 -0.45
N GLN A 29 -66.71 10.94 -1.61
CA GLN A 29 -65.60 10.04 -1.85
C GLN A 29 -64.26 10.81 -1.98
N LEU A 30 -64.27 11.99 -2.59
CA LEU A 30 -63.11 12.88 -2.63
C LEU A 30 -62.74 13.40 -1.24
N GLU A 31 -63.70 13.88 -0.45
CA GLU A 31 -63.47 14.31 0.93
C GLU A 31 -62.85 13.19 1.78
N ARG A 32 -63.29 11.94 1.59
CA ARG A 32 -62.71 10.76 2.25
C ARG A 32 -61.25 10.56 1.86
N PHE A 33 -60.90 10.64 0.58
CA PHE A 33 -59.51 10.50 0.13
C PHE A 33 -58.60 11.65 0.58
N GLU A 34 -59.11 12.89 0.57
CA GLU A 34 -58.36 14.06 1.06
C GLU A 34 -58.09 13.97 2.56
N TRP A 35 -59.07 13.50 3.32
CA TRP A 35 -58.95 13.25 4.74
C TRP A 35 -57.93 12.11 5.02
N GLN A 36 -58.01 10.99 4.30
CA GLN A 36 -57.02 9.90 4.37
C GLN A 36 -55.59 10.37 4.08
N LEU A 37 -55.41 11.19 3.04
CA LEU A 37 -54.10 11.74 2.67
C LEU A 37 -53.54 12.69 3.74
N ARG A 38 -54.39 13.44 4.43
CA ARG A 38 -53.97 14.34 5.52
C ARG A 38 -53.45 13.55 6.71
N THR A 39 -54.22 12.56 7.17
CA THR A 39 -53.82 11.70 8.30
C THR A 39 -52.54 10.91 7.97
N LEU A 40 -52.40 10.39 6.75
CA LEU A 40 -51.18 9.70 6.31
C LEU A 40 -49.95 10.62 6.37
N LYS A 41 -50.07 11.89 5.97
CA LYS A 41 -48.96 12.85 6.05
C LYS A 41 -48.56 13.14 7.49
N GLU A 42 -49.52 13.26 8.39
CA GLU A 42 -49.28 13.48 9.82
C GLU A 42 -48.57 12.26 10.45
N VAL A 43 -49.04 11.04 10.15
CA VAL A 43 -48.40 9.79 10.62
C VAL A 43 -46.97 9.64 10.10
N LEU A 44 -46.71 9.96 8.83
CA LEU A 44 -45.36 9.91 8.27
C LEU A 44 -44.42 10.97 8.88
N SER A 45 -44.97 12.09 9.34
CA SER A 45 -44.21 13.21 9.94
C SER A 45 -44.03 13.07 11.45
N ALA A 46 -44.89 12.29 12.12
CA ALA A 46 -44.85 12.05 13.55
C ALA A 46 -43.54 11.36 13.98
N ASN A 47 -43.04 11.74 15.15
CA ASN A 47 -41.75 11.34 15.66
C ASN A 47 -41.91 10.28 16.75
N GLY A 48 -41.94 9.02 16.33
CA GLY A 48 -41.99 7.87 17.23
C GLY A 48 -43.24 7.01 17.06
N ASN A 49 -43.14 5.78 17.54
CA ASN A 49 -44.20 4.79 17.39
C ASN A 49 -45.51 5.09 18.15
N PRO A 50 -45.52 5.66 19.38
CA PRO A 50 -46.77 5.88 20.11
C PRO A 50 -47.63 6.99 19.48
N GLU A 51 -47.01 8.09 19.03
CA GLU A 51 -47.67 9.21 18.35
C GLU A 51 -48.31 8.75 17.02
N ARG A 52 -47.60 7.91 16.25
CA ARG A 52 -48.12 7.31 15.01
C ARG A 52 -49.31 6.39 15.26
N ALA A 53 -49.28 5.60 16.34
CA ALA A 53 -50.35 4.68 16.68
C ALA A 53 -51.62 5.40 17.15
N GLU A 54 -51.48 6.57 17.79
CA GLU A 54 -52.61 7.40 18.22
C GLU A 54 -53.31 8.07 17.03
N LEU A 55 -52.55 8.68 16.12
CA LEU A 55 -53.08 9.28 14.89
C LEU A 55 -53.82 8.29 13.97
N LEU A 56 -53.41 7.01 13.97
CA LEU A 56 -54.06 5.96 13.19
C LEU A 56 -55.35 5.43 13.84
N LYS A 57 -55.56 5.61 15.15
CA LYS A 57 -56.81 5.23 15.83
C LYS A 57 -57.97 6.15 15.49
N GLU A 58 -57.69 7.41 15.18
CA GLU A 58 -58.70 8.40 14.80
C GLU A 58 -59.20 8.19 13.35
N HIS A 59 -58.69 7.18 12.65
CA HIS A 59 -58.94 6.97 11.24
C HIS A 59 -60.04 5.97 10.91
N ALA A 60 -61.02 6.44 10.12
CA ALA A 60 -62.25 5.72 9.83
C ALA A 60 -62.10 4.55 8.84
N ASP A 61 -60.94 4.41 8.19
CA ASP A 61 -60.63 3.32 7.27
C ASP A 61 -59.61 2.37 7.90
N GLU A 62 -60.12 1.20 8.30
CA GLU A 62 -59.38 0.16 9.04
C GLU A 62 -58.35 -0.55 8.15
N GLU A 63 -58.64 -0.71 6.85
CA GLU A 63 -57.74 -1.37 5.90
C GLU A 63 -56.49 -0.53 5.65
N VAL A 64 -56.67 0.79 5.49
CA VAL A 64 -55.55 1.73 5.33
C VAL A 64 -54.67 1.75 6.59
N CYS A 65 -55.28 1.76 7.80
CA CYS A 65 -54.53 1.72 9.04
C CYS A 65 -53.73 0.42 9.20
N ALA A 66 -54.32 -0.73 8.89
CA ALA A 66 -53.65 -2.02 8.94
C ALA A 66 -52.46 -2.08 7.98
N LEU A 67 -52.61 -1.56 6.76
CA LEU A 67 -51.54 -1.51 5.77
C LEU A 67 -50.38 -0.60 6.24
N VAL A 68 -50.69 0.58 6.78
CA VAL A 68 -49.67 1.53 7.28
C VAL A 68 -48.89 0.94 8.46
N LEU A 69 -49.57 0.31 9.41
CA LEU A 69 -48.92 -0.38 10.53
C LEU A 69 -48.02 -1.52 10.05
N SER A 70 -48.47 -2.30 9.06
CA SER A 70 -47.68 -3.37 8.46
C SER A 70 -46.43 -2.85 7.75
N ILE A 71 -46.53 -1.76 6.99
CA ILE A 71 -45.38 -1.12 6.33
C ILE A 71 -44.41 -0.56 7.36
N LEU A 72 -44.90 0.12 8.40
CA LEU A 72 -44.07 0.65 9.48
C LEU A 72 -43.32 -0.45 10.23
N ASP A 73 -43.99 -1.57 10.54
CA ASP A 73 -43.36 -2.73 11.17
C ASP A 73 -42.33 -3.38 10.25
N LYS A 74 -42.63 -3.52 8.95
CA LYS A 74 -41.69 -4.05 7.97
C LYS A 74 -40.45 -3.15 7.82
N VAL A 75 -40.64 -1.84 7.68
CA VAL A 75 -39.53 -0.88 7.60
C VAL A 75 -38.70 -0.90 8.88
N LYS A 76 -39.34 -0.96 10.05
CA LYS A 76 -38.64 -1.06 11.33
C LYS A 76 -37.83 -2.35 11.43
N THR A 77 -38.41 -3.49 11.11
CA THR A 77 -37.74 -4.80 11.17
C THR A 77 -36.57 -4.86 10.19
N GLU A 78 -36.76 -4.43 8.94
CA GLU A 78 -35.72 -4.36 7.92
C GLU A 78 -34.59 -3.40 8.31
N THR A 79 -34.93 -2.18 8.77
CA THR A 79 -33.93 -1.21 9.25
C THR A 79 -33.15 -1.75 10.46
N THR A 80 -33.82 -2.42 11.41
CA THR A 80 -33.12 -3.03 12.55
C THR A 80 -32.22 -4.18 12.12
N ALA A 81 -32.63 -4.99 11.13
CA ALA A 81 -31.81 -6.06 10.59
C ALA A 81 -30.57 -5.51 9.89
N ASP A 82 -30.72 -4.48 9.06
CA ASP A 82 -29.60 -3.82 8.36
C ASP A 82 -28.62 -3.19 9.35
N LEU A 83 -29.11 -2.49 10.38
CA LEU A 83 -28.27 -1.93 11.43
C LEU A 83 -27.53 -3.01 12.22
N ASN A 84 -28.18 -4.15 12.51
CA ASN A 84 -27.54 -5.27 13.18
C ASN A 84 -26.43 -5.89 12.32
N VAL A 85 -26.67 -6.09 11.02
CA VAL A 85 -25.66 -6.61 10.07
C VAL A 85 -24.47 -5.64 10.00
N LEU A 86 -24.74 -4.34 9.85
CA LEU A 86 -23.69 -3.32 9.78
C LEU A 86 -22.89 -3.24 11.09
N HIS A 87 -23.56 -3.34 12.25
CA HIS A 87 -22.91 -3.39 13.55
C HIS A 87 -22.03 -4.63 13.69
N GLU A 88 -22.53 -5.82 13.31
CA GLU A 88 -21.76 -7.06 13.35
C GLU A 88 -20.54 -7.00 12.44
N GLN A 89 -20.69 -6.48 11.22
CA GLN A 89 -19.58 -6.27 10.29
C GLN A 89 -18.54 -5.30 10.85
N LYS A 90 -18.95 -4.16 11.39
CA LYS A 90 -18.04 -3.19 12.02
C LYS A 90 -17.33 -3.78 13.23
N SER A 91 -18.05 -4.51 14.08
CA SER A 91 -17.48 -5.19 15.24
C SER A 91 -16.42 -6.21 14.81
N LYS A 92 -16.73 -7.06 13.82
CA LYS A 92 -15.78 -8.04 13.27
C LYS A 92 -14.55 -7.38 12.66
N ALA A 93 -14.74 -6.32 11.88
CA ALA A 93 -13.62 -5.59 11.27
C ALA A 93 -12.70 -4.99 12.36
N ALA A 94 -13.28 -4.38 13.39
CA ALA A 94 -12.52 -3.82 14.51
C ALA A 94 -11.76 -4.89 15.30
N THR A 95 -12.37 -6.06 15.54
CA THR A 95 -11.69 -7.16 16.25
C THR A 95 -10.54 -7.74 15.44
N GLU A 96 -10.70 -7.90 14.11
CA GLU A 96 -9.63 -8.41 13.25
C GLU A 96 -8.50 -7.38 13.05
N GLU A 97 -8.81 -6.09 13.01
CA GLU A 97 -7.80 -5.04 13.02
C GLU A 97 -7.03 -5.02 14.35
N HIS A 98 -7.73 -5.09 15.49
CA HIS A 98 -7.08 -5.14 16.79
C HIS A 98 -6.16 -6.37 16.93
N LYS A 99 -6.62 -7.53 16.47
CA LYS A 99 -5.82 -8.76 16.46
C LYS A 99 -4.55 -8.61 15.61
N ARG A 100 -4.68 -8.09 14.38
CA ARG A 100 -3.52 -7.81 13.51
C ARG A 100 -2.53 -6.86 14.17
N ASN A 101 -3.01 -5.77 14.79
CA ASN A 101 -2.17 -4.82 15.50
C ASN A 101 -1.42 -5.48 16.67
N ILE A 102 -2.06 -6.39 17.42
CA ILE A 102 -1.40 -7.14 18.49
C ILE A 102 -0.30 -8.05 17.93
N GLU A 103 -0.58 -8.80 16.87
CA GLU A 103 0.39 -9.70 16.23
C GLU A 103 1.58 -8.92 15.67
N GLU A 104 1.35 -7.78 15.04
CA GLU A 104 2.40 -6.86 14.57
C GLU A 104 3.22 -6.25 15.71
N LEU A 105 2.61 -5.92 16.84
CA LEU A 105 3.33 -5.43 18.02
C LEU A 105 4.19 -6.52 18.65
N GLN A 106 3.66 -7.75 18.75
CA GLN A 106 4.40 -8.89 19.29
C GLN A 106 5.60 -9.26 18.42
N THR A 107 5.42 -9.28 17.10
CA THR A 107 6.52 -9.57 16.16
C THR A 107 7.59 -8.48 16.21
N ARG A 108 7.21 -7.19 16.23
CA ARG A 108 8.16 -6.08 16.43
C ARG A 108 8.92 -6.19 17.75
N HIS A 109 8.22 -6.45 18.85
CA HIS A 109 8.85 -6.60 20.16
C HIS A 109 9.87 -7.74 20.18
N GLU A 110 9.55 -8.91 19.60
CA GLU A 110 10.50 -10.02 19.57
C GLU A 110 11.71 -9.71 18.67
N GLN A 111 11.49 -9.01 17.55
CA GLN A 111 12.58 -8.53 16.69
C GLN A 111 13.50 -7.52 17.40
N GLU A 112 12.93 -6.54 18.09
CA GLU A 112 13.69 -5.55 18.87
C GLU A 112 14.51 -6.23 19.98
N LYS A 113 13.91 -7.21 20.66
CA LYS A 113 14.58 -8.00 21.69
C LYS A 113 15.73 -8.84 21.13
N THR A 114 15.55 -9.49 19.96
CA THR A 114 16.64 -10.23 19.32
C THR A 114 17.76 -9.31 18.88
N GLN A 115 17.45 -8.17 18.24
CA GLN A 115 18.43 -7.17 17.83
C GLN A 115 19.21 -6.61 19.02
N LEU A 116 18.52 -6.30 20.12
CA LEU A 116 19.17 -5.81 21.35
C LEU A 116 20.09 -6.89 21.95
N THR A 117 19.68 -8.15 21.93
CA THR A 117 20.50 -9.26 22.42
C THR A 117 21.75 -9.46 21.55
N GLU A 118 21.60 -9.43 20.23
CA GLU A 118 22.70 -9.58 19.27
C GLU A 118 23.71 -8.43 19.39
N THR A 119 23.22 -7.18 19.47
CA THR A 119 24.09 -6.00 19.65
C THR A 119 24.83 -6.03 20.99
N PHE A 120 24.15 -6.45 22.07
CA PHE A 120 24.78 -6.63 23.36
C PHE A 120 25.87 -7.71 23.32
N GLN A 121 25.59 -8.89 22.75
CA GLN A 121 26.57 -9.97 22.61
C GLN A 121 27.75 -9.58 21.74
N ALA A 122 27.53 -8.82 20.65
CA ALA A 122 28.60 -8.30 19.83
C ALA A 122 29.52 -7.36 20.64
N ALA A 123 28.95 -6.42 21.39
CA ALA A 123 29.72 -5.52 22.25
C ALA A 123 30.46 -6.27 23.37
N GLU A 124 29.81 -7.26 23.99
CA GLU A 124 30.43 -8.12 25.01
C GLU A 124 31.63 -8.89 24.44
N ASN A 125 31.51 -9.46 23.24
CA ASN A 125 32.59 -10.20 22.59
C ASN A 125 33.78 -9.29 22.25
N VAL A 126 33.52 -8.05 21.80
CA VAL A 126 34.59 -7.06 21.55
C VAL A 126 35.33 -6.74 22.84
N LEU A 127 34.60 -6.39 23.92
CA LEU A 127 35.20 -6.09 25.21
C LEU A 127 35.97 -7.28 25.79
N LYS A 128 35.47 -8.50 25.60
CA LYS A 128 36.16 -9.71 26.02
C LYS A 128 37.48 -9.88 25.27
N GLY A 129 37.50 -9.62 23.96
CA GLY A 129 38.72 -9.61 23.16
C GLY A 129 39.75 -8.59 23.65
N GLU A 130 39.32 -7.35 23.94
CA GLU A 130 40.21 -6.31 24.50
C GLU A 130 40.79 -6.71 25.86
N VAL A 131 39.99 -7.32 26.74
CA VAL A 131 40.46 -7.80 28.04
C VAL A 131 41.49 -8.91 27.87
N GLU A 132 41.29 -9.84 26.94
CA GLU A 132 42.24 -10.91 26.64
C GLU A 132 43.56 -10.36 26.10
N GLU A 133 43.52 -9.38 25.19
CA GLU A 133 44.70 -8.69 24.64
C GLU A 133 45.49 -7.96 25.73
N LEU A 134 44.82 -7.11 26.53
CA LEU A 134 45.45 -6.40 27.64
C LEU A 134 46.04 -7.36 28.69
N THR A 135 45.38 -8.49 28.92
CA THR A 135 45.89 -9.52 29.83
C THR A 135 47.17 -10.14 29.29
N ALA A 136 47.24 -10.41 27.97
CA ALA A 136 48.44 -10.95 27.33
C ALA A 136 49.60 -9.93 27.38
N GLU A 137 49.34 -8.65 27.08
CA GLU A 137 50.35 -7.58 27.21
C GLU A 137 50.90 -7.47 28.62
N LEU A 138 50.01 -7.52 29.61
CA LEU A 138 50.37 -7.45 31.03
C LEU A 138 51.23 -8.66 31.46
N GLN A 139 50.97 -9.85 30.92
CA GLN A 139 51.82 -11.03 31.13
C GLN A 139 53.21 -10.82 30.53
N VAL A 140 53.32 -10.33 29.29
CA VAL A 140 54.60 -10.04 28.63
C VAL A 140 55.40 -9.01 29.44
N TYR A 141 54.76 -7.93 29.87
CA TYR A 141 55.40 -6.91 30.70
C TYR A 141 55.91 -7.47 32.03
N ASN A 142 55.11 -8.29 32.71
CA ASN A 142 55.51 -8.92 33.97
C ASN A 142 56.68 -9.88 33.79
N GLU A 143 56.69 -10.66 32.72
CA GLU A 143 57.80 -11.56 32.39
C GLU A 143 59.09 -10.78 32.09
N LEU A 144 59.00 -9.68 31.32
CA LEU A 144 60.14 -8.80 31.07
C LEU A 144 60.68 -8.20 32.38
N LYS A 145 59.79 -7.71 33.24
CA LYS A 145 60.13 -7.17 34.56
C LYS A 145 60.81 -8.22 35.44
N ARG A 146 60.35 -9.48 35.40
CA ARG A 146 60.96 -10.60 36.11
C ARG A 146 62.37 -10.88 35.58
N ARG A 147 62.54 -10.99 34.26
CA ARG A 147 63.86 -11.20 33.63
C ARG A 147 64.85 -10.09 33.96
N VAL A 148 64.41 -8.83 33.98
CA VAL A 148 65.27 -7.70 34.38
C VAL A 148 65.70 -7.82 35.85
N LYS A 149 64.79 -8.22 36.75
CA LYS A 149 65.13 -8.42 38.18
C LYS A 149 66.08 -9.59 38.41
N GLU A 150 65.87 -10.68 37.68
CA GLU A 150 66.70 -11.89 37.76
C GLU A 150 68.02 -11.77 37.01
N SER A 151 68.11 -10.79 36.09
CA SER A 151 69.31 -10.54 35.32
C SER A 151 70.50 -10.29 36.23
N THR A 152 71.44 -11.23 36.21
CA THR A 152 72.73 -11.10 36.90
C THR A 152 73.66 -10.16 36.15
N PHE A 153 73.30 -9.71 34.95
CA PHE A 153 74.10 -8.85 34.07
C PHE A 153 74.75 -7.69 34.82
N LYS A 154 73.99 -6.98 35.67
CA LYS A 154 74.53 -5.84 36.42
C LYS A 154 75.57 -6.26 37.47
N LYS A 155 75.36 -7.40 38.13
CA LYS A 155 76.32 -7.99 39.10
C LYS A 155 77.54 -8.58 38.38
N ASP A 156 77.35 -9.23 37.25
CA ASP A 156 78.42 -9.86 36.47
C ASP A 156 79.31 -8.80 35.82
N LEU A 157 78.71 -7.73 35.29
CA LEU A 157 79.44 -6.55 34.80
C LEU A 157 80.29 -5.93 35.91
N GLN A 158 79.71 -5.73 37.10
CA GLN A 158 80.41 -5.16 38.25
C GLN A 158 81.53 -6.09 38.78
N ARG A 159 81.30 -7.41 38.78
CA ARG A 159 82.31 -8.42 39.14
C ARG A 159 83.44 -8.48 38.11
N ASN A 160 83.12 -8.35 36.82
CA ASN A 160 84.11 -8.34 35.75
C ASN A 160 85.01 -7.09 35.84
N ILE A 161 84.40 -5.91 36.06
CA ILE A 161 85.11 -4.65 36.37
C ILE A 161 86.05 -4.79 37.57
N GLN A 162 85.62 -5.50 38.62
CA GLN A 162 86.47 -5.73 39.80
C GLN A 162 87.59 -6.75 39.55
N ALA A 163 87.34 -7.79 38.75
CA ALA A 163 88.28 -8.88 38.51
C ALA A 163 89.34 -8.57 37.44
N HIS A 164 88.98 -7.77 36.45
CA HIS A 164 89.83 -7.49 35.29
C HIS A 164 90.21 -6.01 35.16
N GLY A 165 89.81 -5.18 36.14
CA GLY A 165 89.87 -3.71 36.05
C GLY A 165 88.66 -3.17 35.27
N SER A 166 88.50 -1.83 35.24
CA SER A 166 87.51 -1.27 34.32
C SER A 166 87.80 -1.80 32.92
N PRO A 167 86.78 -2.17 32.13
CA PRO A 167 86.97 -2.50 30.73
C PRO A 167 87.79 -1.34 30.16
N GLY A 168 89.07 -1.56 29.90
CA GLY A 168 89.94 -0.47 29.46
C GLY A 168 89.35 0.18 28.21
N ALA A 169 89.80 1.38 27.84
CA ALA A 169 89.21 2.22 26.80
C ALA A 169 88.73 1.49 25.51
N PHE A 170 89.37 0.38 25.15
CA PHE A 170 88.91 -0.52 24.08
C PHE A 170 87.48 -1.07 24.27
N TRP A 171 87.14 -1.61 25.44
CA TRP A 171 85.83 -2.24 25.69
C TRP A 171 84.72 -1.21 25.92
N GLU A 172 85.06 -0.06 26.52
CA GLU A 172 84.16 1.09 26.58
C GLU A 172 83.83 1.58 25.16
N SER A 173 84.83 1.69 24.28
CA SER A 173 84.63 2.05 22.88
C SER A 173 83.79 1.01 22.11
N GLU A 174 83.99 -0.28 22.35
CA GLU A 174 83.18 -1.33 21.72
C GLU A 174 81.73 -1.28 22.20
N GLN A 175 81.50 -1.02 23.49
CA GLN A 175 80.15 -0.87 24.05
C GLN A 175 79.44 0.36 23.48
N GLU A 176 80.13 1.48 23.30
CA GLU A 176 79.59 2.69 22.64
C GLU A 176 79.27 2.42 21.16
N SER A 177 80.12 1.71 20.44
CA SER A 177 79.88 1.30 19.05
C SER A 177 78.62 0.43 18.91
N LEU A 178 78.44 -0.54 19.81
CA LEU A 178 77.25 -1.39 19.83
C LEU A 178 75.98 -0.61 20.19
N LEU A 179 76.06 0.34 21.12
CA LEU A 179 74.93 1.21 21.46
C LEU A 179 74.48 2.02 20.24
N PHE A 180 75.43 2.60 19.50
CA PHE A 180 75.14 3.34 18.27
C PHE A 180 74.43 2.46 17.22
N VAL A 181 74.89 1.24 17.01
CA VAL A 181 74.24 0.30 16.08
C VAL A 181 72.82 -0.06 16.54
N ILE A 182 72.61 -0.24 17.85
CA ILE A 182 71.28 -0.51 18.42
C ILE A 182 70.35 0.68 18.22
N GLU A 183 70.81 1.90 18.46
CA GLU A 183 70.03 3.12 18.24
C GLU A 183 69.64 3.26 16.76
N MET A 184 70.59 3.08 15.84
CA MET A 184 70.31 3.08 14.40
C MET A 184 69.29 2.01 13.99
N LYS A 185 69.37 0.81 14.58
CA LYS A 185 68.41 -0.26 14.31
C LYS A 185 67.04 0.05 14.90
N SER A 186 66.99 0.63 16.09
CA SER A 186 65.76 1.07 16.76
C SER A 186 65.03 2.15 15.95
N GLU A 187 65.75 3.17 15.47
CA GLU A 187 65.20 4.21 14.59
C GLU A 187 64.64 3.61 13.29
N ARG A 188 65.36 2.66 12.67
CA ARG A 188 64.88 1.97 11.46
C ARG A 188 63.60 1.17 11.72
N VAL A 189 63.50 0.50 12.86
CA VAL A 189 62.28 -0.24 13.25
C VAL A 189 61.12 0.72 13.46
N GLN A 190 61.33 1.82 14.19
CA GLN A 190 60.30 2.84 14.38
C GLN A 190 59.82 3.43 13.06
N GLU A 191 60.72 3.67 12.10
CA GLU A 191 60.35 4.15 10.78
C GLU A 191 59.54 3.12 9.98
N GLN A 192 59.88 1.84 10.09
CA GLN A 192 59.07 0.76 9.50
C GLN A 192 57.68 0.68 10.16
N SER A 193 57.58 0.85 11.48
CA SER A 193 56.30 0.89 12.20
C SER A 193 55.41 2.05 11.74
N ARG A 194 55.98 3.25 11.52
CA ARG A 194 55.22 4.39 10.95
C ARG A 194 54.70 4.09 9.55
N LYS A 195 55.50 3.44 8.70
CA LYS A 195 55.09 3.03 7.36
C LYS A 195 53.98 1.98 7.39
N LEU A 196 54.05 1.04 8.33
CA LEU A 196 52.99 0.04 8.52
C LEU A 196 51.67 0.72 8.87
N GLN A 197 51.66 1.65 9.84
CA GLN A 197 50.47 2.41 10.22
C GLN A 197 49.88 3.21 9.05
N GLN A 198 50.72 3.81 8.21
CA GLN A 198 50.25 4.50 7.00
C GLN A 198 49.61 3.53 6.00
N MET A 199 50.18 2.33 5.85
CA MET A 199 49.63 1.28 4.99
C MET A 199 48.29 0.76 5.52
N ASP A 200 48.16 0.57 6.84
CA ASP A 200 46.91 0.14 7.48
C ASP A 200 45.81 1.19 7.22
N ALA A 201 46.09 2.48 7.43
CA ALA A 201 45.16 3.57 7.15
C ALA A 201 44.76 3.67 5.66
N LEU A 202 45.68 3.35 4.74
CA LEU A 202 45.35 3.26 3.31
C LEU A 202 44.46 2.05 3.00
N THR A 203 44.67 0.93 3.70
CA THR A 203 43.88 -0.30 3.53
C THR A 203 42.44 -0.07 4.01
N GLU A 204 42.24 0.58 5.16
CA GLU A 204 40.92 0.99 5.64
C GLU A 204 40.19 1.90 4.65
N LYS A 205 40.89 2.90 4.09
CA LYS A 205 40.32 3.77 3.06
C LYS A 205 39.94 3.01 1.80
N ASN A 206 40.75 2.03 1.40
CA ASN A 206 40.47 1.22 0.23
C ASN A 206 39.21 0.38 0.45
N LEU A 207 39.08 -0.29 1.60
CA LEU A 207 37.87 -1.02 1.99
C LEU A 207 36.62 -0.13 1.95
N ALA A 208 36.70 1.08 2.51
CA ALA A 208 35.58 2.02 2.49
C ALA A 208 35.19 2.46 1.06
N LEU A 209 36.17 2.58 0.15
CA LEU A 209 35.91 2.88 -1.26
C LEU A 209 35.32 1.67 -2.00
N GLU A 210 35.76 0.45 -1.68
CA GLU A 210 35.17 -0.79 -2.22
C GLU A 210 33.70 -0.91 -1.81
N ASP A 211 33.35 -0.63 -0.55
CA ASP A 211 31.96 -0.61 -0.08
C ASP A 211 31.11 0.44 -0.83
N GLN A 212 31.65 1.65 -1.01
CA GLN A 212 30.98 2.69 -1.80
C GLN A 212 30.78 2.27 -3.26
N MET A 213 31.77 1.63 -3.86
CA MET A 213 31.68 1.11 -5.22
C MET A 213 30.58 0.06 -5.34
N VAL A 214 30.50 -0.89 -4.41
CA VAL A 214 29.44 -1.90 -4.37
C VAL A 214 28.07 -1.24 -4.26
N HIS A 215 27.91 -0.25 -3.38
CA HIS A 215 26.65 0.47 -3.23
C HIS A 215 26.22 1.17 -4.53
N VAL A 216 27.14 1.87 -5.19
CA VAL A 216 26.87 2.54 -6.46
C VAL A 216 26.52 1.53 -7.56
N LEU A 217 27.21 0.39 -7.63
CA LEU A 217 26.89 -0.67 -8.59
C LEU A 217 25.47 -1.22 -8.36
N GLN A 218 25.08 -1.42 -7.11
CA GLN A 218 23.74 -1.88 -6.78
C GLN A 218 22.65 -0.85 -7.12
N GLN A 219 22.91 0.44 -6.90
CA GLN A 219 22.01 1.50 -7.35
C GLN A 219 21.89 1.54 -8.89
N ASN A 220 22.99 1.32 -9.60
CA ASN A 220 22.98 1.27 -11.06
C ASN A 220 22.14 0.09 -11.59
N GLU A 221 22.27 -1.07 -10.94
CA GLU A 221 21.47 -2.26 -11.23
C GLU A 221 19.97 -1.99 -11.05
N ASP A 222 19.57 -1.40 -9.92
CA ASP A 222 18.17 -1.03 -9.66
C ASP A 222 17.62 -0.09 -10.74
N LEU A 223 18.40 0.95 -11.10
CA LEU A 223 18.03 1.87 -12.16
C LEU A 223 17.89 1.17 -13.51
N ARG A 224 18.77 0.21 -13.82
CA ARG A 224 18.67 -0.57 -15.07
C ARG A 224 17.39 -1.39 -15.11
N VAL A 225 17.07 -2.10 -14.03
CA VAL A 225 15.81 -2.87 -13.93
C VAL A 225 14.59 -1.95 -14.09
N ARG A 226 14.61 -0.76 -13.47
CA ARG A 226 13.53 0.23 -13.63
C ARG A 226 13.40 0.71 -15.08
N ILE A 227 14.52 0.94 -15.77
CA ILE A 227 14.52 1.30 -17.19
C ILE A 227 13.92 0.17 -18.03
N GLU A 228 14.32 -1.08 -17.81
CA GLU A 228 13.78 -2.25 -18.52
C GLU A 228 12.26 -2.40 -18.33
N ASN A 229 11.76 -2.18 -17.11
CA ASN A 229 10.33 -2.17 -16.81
C ASN A 229 9.59 -1.06 -17.56
N CYS A 230 10.13 0.17 -17.55
CA CYS A 230 9.55 1.29 -18.30
C CYS A 230 9.56 1.02 -19.82
N GLN A 231 10.63 0.44 -20.36
CA GLN A 231 10.71 0.06 -21.77
C GLN A 231 9.64 -0.98 -22.14
N THR A 232 9.42 -1.98 -21.29
CA THR A 232 8.38 -3.00 -21.48
C THR A 232 6.99 -2.35 -21.51
N LEU A 233 6.71 -1.43 -20.58
CA LEU A 233 5.45 -0.69 -20.56
C LEU A 233 5.27 0.16 -21.82
N ILE A 234 6.31 0.85 -22.28
CA ILE A 234 6.27 1.64 -23.52
C ILE A 234 5.94 0.76 -24.71
N GLN A 235 6.56 -0.43 -24.81
CA GLN A 235 6.28 -1.38 -25.88
C GLN A 235 4.82 -1.87 -25.85
N GLN A 236 4.30 -2.17 -24.66
CA GLN A 236 2.90 -2.58 -24.49
C GLN A 236 1.92 -1.47 -24.91
N LEU A 237 2.11 -0.25 -24.41
CA LEU A 237 1.26 0.89 -24.76
C LEU A 237 1.32 1.20 -26.26
N SER A 238 2.50 1.09 -26.87
CA SER A 238 2.67 1.28 -28.32
C SER A 238 1.89 0.23 -29.12
N LYS A 239 1.88 -1.03 -28.66
CA LYS A 239 1.08 -2.10 -29.26
C LYS A 239 -0.42 -1.81 -29.13
N GLU A 240 -0.89 -1.47 -27.93
CA GLU A 240 -2.30 -1.12 -27.69
C GLU A 240 -2.74 0.08 -28.54
N GLN A 241 -1.90 1.11 -28.67
CA GLN A 241 -2.15 2.25 -29.54
C GLN A 241 -2.30 1.83 -31.02
N GLN A 242 -1.43 0.93 -31.50
CA GLN A 242 -1.51 0.42 -32.86
C GLN A 242 -2.77 -0.43 -33.09
N ASP A 243 -3.13 -1.29 -32.14
CA ASP A 243 -4.33 -2.12 -32.20
C ASP A 243 -5.62 -1.26 -32.21
N LEU A 244 -5.68 -0.22 -31.38
CA LEU A 244 -6.77 0.76 -31.37
C LEU A 244 -6.87 1.53 -32.69
N LYS A 245 -5.74 1.94 -33.28
CA LYS A 245 -5.72 2.61 -34.57
C LYS A 245 -6.30 1.72 -35.67
N VAL A 246 -5.90 0.44 -35.71
CA VAL A 246 -6.45 -0.54 -36.67
C VAL A 246 -7.95 -0.75 -36.45
N ALA A 247 -8.41 -0.84 -35.21
CA ALA A 247 -9.83 -0.97 -34.89
C ALA A 247 -10.63 0.26 -35.35
N LEU A 248 -10.10 1.47 -35.14
CA LEU A 248 -10.70 2.72 -35.58
C LEU A 248 -10.82 2.79 -37.10
N GLU A 249 -9.76 2.44 -37.84
CA GLU A 249 -9.76 2.38 -39.30
C GLU A 249 -10.83 1.39 -39.82
N ARG A 250 -10.93 0.19 -39.22
CA ARG A 250 -11.98 -0.78 -39.55
C ARG A 250 -13.38 -0.22 -39.30
N GLN A 251 -13.61 0.42 -38.16
CA GLN A 251 -14.91 1.02 -37.84
C GLN A 251 -15.27 2.15 -38.81
N ALA A 252 -14.29 2.97 -39.21
CA ALA A 252 -14.50 4.04 -40.19
C ALA A 252 -14.96 3.48 -41.55
N VAL A 253 -14.34 2.38 -42.01
CA VAL A 253 -14.75 1.69 -43.25
C VAL A 253 -16.19 1.17 -43.16
N ILE A 254 -16.54 0.49 -42.06
CA ILE A 254 -17.91 -0.02 -41.83
C ILE A 254 -18.93 1.14 -41.80
N ASN A 255 -18.60 2.24 -41.10
CA ASN A 255 -19.47 3.41 -41.04
C ASN A 255 -19.67 4.05 -42.42
N GLN A 256 -18.63 4.08 -43.26
CA GLN A 256 -18.74 4.57 -44.63
C GLN A 256 -19.68 3.67 -45.46
N GLN A 257 -19.54 2.35 -45.37
CA GLN A 257 -20.42 1.39 -46.04
C GLN A 257 -21.88 1.56 -45.60
N LEU A 258 -22.14 1.61 -44.30
CA LEU A 258 -23.48 1.84 -43.75
C LEU A 258 -24.06 3.20 -44.17
N SER A 259 -23.22 4.24 -44.30
CA SER A 259 -23.66 5.55 -44.78
C SER A 259 -24.07 5.50 -46.25
N GLN A 260 -23.31 4.79 -47.09
CA GLN A 260 -23.66 4.55 -48.49
C GLN A 260 -24.96 3.73 -48.62
N GLU A 261 -25.10 2.64 -47.85
CA GLU A 261 -26.33 1.84 -47.82
C GLU A 261 -27.54 2.67 -47.37
N LYS A 262 -27.37 3.49 -46.33
CA LYS A 262 -28.40 4.43 -45.85
C LYS A 262 -28.82 5.39 -46.97
N GLU A 263 -27.86 5.98 -47.68
CA GLU A 263 -28.15 6.88 -48.79
C GLU A 263 -28.89 6.16 -49.94
N GLN A 264 -28.46 4.95 -50.30
CA GLN A 264 -29.15 4.12 -51.29
C GLN A 264 -30.59 3.78 -50.86
N LEU A 265 -30.81 3.43 -49.59
CA LEU A 265 -32.15 3.15 -49.05
C LEU A 265 -33.02 4.40 -49.03
N MET A 266 -32.46 5.55 -48.63
CA MET A 266 -33.16 6.84 -48.67
C MET A 266 -33.53 7.23 -50.10
N PHE A 267 -32.65 6.99 -51.07
CA PHE A 267 -32.93 7.17 -52.48
C PHE A 267 -34.10 6.28 -52.92
N LYS A 268 -34.06 4.98 -52.62
CA LYS A 268 -35.17 4.04 -52.92
C LYS A 268 -36.49 4.47 -52.28
N LEU A 269 -36.47 4.97 -51.05
CA LEU A 269 -37.67 5.44 -50.35
C LEU A 269 -38.28 6.69 -51.02
N ARG A 270 -37.44 7.65 -51.41
CA ARG A 270 -37.90 8.89 -52.07
C ARG A 270 -38.39 8.67 -53.50
N HIS A 271 -37.92 7.62 -54.18
CA HIS A 271 -38.29 7.29 -55.56
C HIS A 271 -39.22 6.06 -55.64
N ARG A 272 -39.86 5.68 -54.53
CA ARG A 272 -40.77 4.53 -54.42
C ARG A 272 -41.97 4.60 -55.38
N ASP A 273 -42.33 5.80 -55.82
CA ASP A 273 -43.45 6.04 -56.74
C ASP A 273 -43.00 6.24 -58.21
N SER A 274 -41.76 5.89 -58.59
CA SER A 274 -41.24 6.12 -59.95
C SER A 274 -40.48 4.95 -60.62
N CYS A 275 -40.53 3.72 -60.09
CA CYS A 275 -40.10 2.52 -60.83
C CYS A 275 -41.05 1.33 -60.59
N PRO A 276 -41.34 0.49 -61.61
CA PRO A 276 -42.36 -0.53 -61.53
C PRO A 276 -41.95 -1.71 -60.64
N THR A 277 -42.92 -2.21 -59.89
CA THR A 277 -42.91 -3.42 -59.06
C THR A 277 -42.08 -4.56 -59.68
N ILE A 278 -40.96 -4.91 -59.04
CA ILE A 278 -40.33 -6.22 -59.23
C ILE A 278 -40.57 -7.03 -57.96
N HIS A 279 -41.47 -8.00 -58.15
CA HIS A 279 -41.73 -9.23 -57.41
C HIS A 279 -40.73 -9.58 -56.29
N LEU A 280 -41.24 -9.60 -55.04
CA LEU A 280 -40.63 -10.33 -53.94
C LEU A 280 -40.64 -11.82 -54.28
N ALA A 281 -39.46 -12.40 -54.52
CA ALA A 281 -39.26 -13.85 -54.53
C ALA A 281 -38.74 -14.27 -53.15
N ALA A 282 -39.57 -15.02 -52.44
CA ALA A 282 -39.20 -15.75 -51.26
C ALA A 282 -38.11 -16.77 -51.59
N MET A 283 -37.00 -16.79 -50.85
CA MET A 283 -36.22 -18.00 -50.60
C MET A 283 -35.68 -17.97 -49.18
N VAL A 284 -36.33 -18.77 -48.34
CA VAL A 284 -35.81 -19.34 -47.11
C VAL A 284 -34.69 -20.32 -47.51
N GLN A 285 -33.52 -20.22 -46.87
CA GLN A 285 -32.72 -21.42 -46.59
C GLN A 285 -31.75 -21.19 -45.42
N GLU A 286 -32.01 -21.95 -44.35
CA GLU A 286 -31.17 -22.22 -43.20
C GLU A 286 -29.83 -22.82 -43.61
N ILE A 287 -28.72 -22.40 -42.96
CA ILE A 287 -27.61 -23.30 -42.61
C ILE A 287 -27.04 -22.88 -41.25
N SER A 288 -27.09 -23.83 -40.30
CA SER A 288 -26.60 -23.79 -38.91
C SER A 288 -25.07 -23.71 -38.75
N PRO A 289 -24.56 -23.38 -37.54
CA PRO A 289 -23.17 -22.97 -37.32
C PRO A 289 -22.23 -24.16 -37.02
N ARG A 290 -20.93 -23.92 -37.19
CA ARG A 290 -19.82 -24.61 -36.51
C ARG A 290 -18.89 -23.58 -35.90
#